data_AF-A0A358C7V8-F1
#
_entry.id   AF-A0A358C7V8-F1
#
_cell.length_a   1.000
_cell.length_b   1.000
_cell.length_c   1.000
_cell.angle_alpha   90.00
_cell.angle_beta   90.00
_cell.angle_gamma   90.00
#
_symmetry.space_group_name_H-M   'P 1'
#
loop_
_entity.id
_entity.type
_entity.pdbx_description
1 polymer ?
#
loop_
_entity_poly.entity_id
_entity_poly.type
_entity_poly.pdbx_seq_one_letter_code
_entity_poly.pdbx_strand_id
1 'polypeptide(L)'
;MKRIALFLATNLAIVLVLSLTMRILGVEPYLTAQGLNLTSLLIFAAVMGFGGSLISLAISKWMAKKSMGVQVIETPSNSTEFWLVETVKKYAADAGIGMPEV
;
A
#
# COMPACT_ATOMS: atom_id res chain seq x y z
N MET A 1 -9.25 -0.58 -29.88
CA MET A 1 -7.77 -0.64 -30.08
C MET A 1 -6.98 -0.06 -28.90
N LYS A 2 -7.08 1.23 -28.55
CA LYS A 2 -6.27 1.85 -27.47
C LYS A 2 -6.36 1.16 -26.10
N ARG A 3 -7.57 0.77 -25.66
CA ARG A 3 -7.78 0.06 -24.38
C ARG A 3 -7.05 -1.29 -24.32
N ILE A 4 -7.10 -2.07 -25.42
CA ILE A 4 -6.46 -3.39 -25.51
C ILE A 4 -4.93 -3.23 -25.52
N ALA A 5 -4.41 -2.25 -26.29
CA ALA A 5 -2.98 -1.97 -26.32
C ALA A 5 -2.44 -1.55 -24.93
N LEU A 6 -3.15 -0.65 -24.23
CA LEU A 6 -2.78 -0.22 -22.88
C LEU A 6 -2.88 -1.37 -21.86
N PHE A 7 -3.91 -2.22 -21.96
CA PHE A 7 -4.02 -3.42 -21.14
C PHE A 7 -2.83 -4.36 -21.33
N LEU A 8 -2.50 -4.70 -22.57
CA LEU A 8 -1.37 -5.58 -22.88
C LEU A 8 -0.03 -4.97 -22.44
N ALA A 9 0.19 -3.70 -22.73
CA ALA A 9 1.40 -3.00 -22.34
C ALA A 9 1.58 -2.96 -20.80
N THR A 10 0.50 -2.71 -20.06
CA THR A 10 0.54 -2.69 -18.59
C THR A 10 0.84 -4.08 -18.02
N ASN A 11 0.20 -5.13 -18.54
CA ASN A 11 0.48 -6.50 -18.09
C ASN A 11 1.93 -6.90 -18.39
N LEU A 12 2.44 -6.58 -19.58
CA LEU A 12 3.82 -6.86 -19.94
C LEU A 12 4.81 -6.07 -19.05
N ALA A 13 4.52 -4.81 -18.78
CA ALA A 13 5.31 -3.99 -17.87
C ALA A 13 5.35 -4.59 -16.45
N ILE A 14 4.22 -5.08 -15.94
CA ILE A 14 4.16 -5.77 -14.64
C ILE A 14 5.05 -7.02 -14.64
N VAL A 15 4.94 -7.87 -15.66
CA VAL A 15 5.77 -9.08 -15.79
C VAL A 15 7.26 -8.72 -15.85
N LEU A 16 7.63 -7.68 -16.60
CA LEU A 16 9.02 -7.21 -16.69
C LEU A 16 9.55 -6.72 -15.34
N VAL A 17 8.79 -5.88 -14.64
CA VAL A 17 9.19 -5.35 -13.33
C VAL A 17 9.33 -6.47 -12.31
N LEU A 18 8.37 -7.41 -12.28
CA LEU A 18 8.44 -8.56 -11.38
C LEU A 18 9.66 -9.43 -11.68
N SER A 19 9.91 -9.72 -12.96
CA SER A 19 11.05 -10.53 -13.39
C SER A 19 12.38 -9.88 -13.02
N LEU A 20 12.50 -8.57 -13.24
CA LEU A 20 13.70 -7.81 -12.87
C LEU A 20 13.91 -7.80 -11.36
N THR A 21 12.85 -7.57 -10.59
CA THR A 21 12.90 -7.55 -9.12
C THR A 21 13.35 -8.90 -8.57
N MET A 22 12.78 -10.00 -9.06
CA MET A 22 13.17 -11.35 -8.64
C MET A 22 14.62 -11.68 -9.01
N ARG A 23 15.09 -11.23 -10.18
CA ARG A 23 16.48 -11.38 -10.61
C ARG A 23 17.45 -10.59 -9.73
N ILE A 24 17.11 -9.35 -9.36
CA ILE A 24 17.92 -8.52 -8.45
C ILE A 24 18.02 -9.18 -7.07
N LEU A 25 16.92 -9.77 -6.59
CA LEU A 25 16.87 -10.49 -5.31
C LEU A 25 17.52 -11.89 -5.37
N GLY A 26 18.08 -12.29 -6.52
CA GLY A 26 18.77 -13.58 -6.67
C GLY A 26 17.85 -14.79 -6.62
N VAL A 27 16.56 -14.62 -6.88
CA VAL A 27 15.60 -15.73 -6.88
C VAL A 27 15.76 -16.53 -8.17
N GLU A 28 16.55 -17.59 -8.11
CA GLU A 28 16.59 -18.63 -9.15
C GLU A 28 15.21 -19.32 -9.29
N PRO A 29 14.94 -20.01 -10.41
CA PRO A 29 13.69 -20.77 -10.55
C PRO A 29 13.46 -21.66 -9.34
N TYR A 30 12.39 -21.40 -8.59
CA TYR A 30 12.03 -22.20 -7.42
C TYR A 30 11.62 -23.63 -7.80
N LEU A 31 11.32 -23.87 -9.08
CA LEU A 31 11.07 -25.18 -9.65
C LEU A 31 12.23 -25.55 -10.60
N THR A 32 12.99 -26.56 -10.24
CA THR A 32 14.12 -27.09 -10.99
C THR A 32 13.83 -28.51 -11.46
N ALA A 33 14.63 -29.04 -12.39
CA ALA A 33 14.51 -30.43 -12.85
C ALA A 33 14.71 -31.45 -11.70
N GLN A 34 15.37 -31.04 -10.62
CA GLN A 34 15.65 -31.83 -9.42
C GLN A 34 14.59 -31.65 -8.33
N GLY A 35 13.57 -30.80 -8.53
CA GLY A 35 12.50 -30.54 -7.58
C GLY A 35 12.38 -29.06 -7.16
N LEU A 36 11.74 -28.83 -6.02
CA LEU A 36 11.50 -27.48 -5.48
C LEU A 36 12.69 -26.97 -4.65
N ASN A 37 13.14 -25.75 -4.94
CA ASN A 37 14.05 -25.00 -4.09
C ASN A 37 13.24 -24.19 -3.06
N LEU A 38 13.13 -24.73 -1.85
CA LEU A 38 12.34 -24.13 -0.76
C LEU A 38 12.87 -22.75 -0.34
N THR A 39 14.17 -22.49 -0.44
CA THR A 39 14.76 -21.18 -0.13
C THR A 39 14.30 -20.13 -1.14
N SER A 40 14.41 -20.41 -2.44
CA SER A 40 13.91 -19.52 -3.49
C SER A 40 12.40 -19.31 -3.39
N LEU A 41 11.64 -20.35 -3.03
CA LEU A 41 10.20 -20.26 -2.81
C LEU A 41 9.85 -19.37 -1.61
N LEU A 42 10.59 -19.48 -0.51
CA LEU A 42 10.38 -18.64 0.68
C LEU A 42 10.67 -17.17 0.37
N ILE A 43 11.75 -16.87 -0.35
CA ILE A 43 12.09 -15.50 -0.75
C ILE A 43 10.99 -14.95 -1.67
N PHE A 44 10.56 -15.73 -2.66
CA PHE A 44 9.43 -15.35 -3.52
C PHE A 44 8.16 -15.06 -2.72
N ALA A 45 7.79 -15.96 -1.80
CA ALA A 45 6.61 -15.80 -0.96
C ALA A 45 6.71 -14.58 -0.03
N ALA A 46 7.88 -14.31 0.53
CA ALA A 46 8.12 -13.15 1.37
C ALA A 46 7.99 -11.85 0.56
N VAL A 47 8.59 -11.78 -0.62
CA VAL A 47 8.50 -10.60 -1.51
C VAL A 47 7.08 -10.36 -1.96
N MET A 48 6.37 -11.41 -2.40
CA MET A 48 4.98 -11.29 -2.84
C MET A 48 4.02 -10.98 -1.68
N GLY A 49 4.20 -11.62 -0.54
CA GLY A 49 3.39 -11.44 0.65
C GLY A 49 3.59 -10.06 1.29
N PHE A 50 4.82 -9.75 1.71
CA PHE A 50 5.14 -8.47 2.34
C PHE A 50 5.08 -7.31 1.35
N GLY A 51 5.54 -7.49 0.11
CA GLY A 51 5.44 -6.46 -0.92
C GLY A 51 3.98 -6.07 -1.18
N GLY A 52 3.10 -7.05 -1.35
CA GLY A 52 1.67 -6.83 -1.50
C GLY A 52 1.04 -6.13 -0.28
N SER A 53 1.37 -6.58 0.94
CA SER A 53 0.81 -5.99 2.16
C SER A 53 1.28 -4.56 2.40
N LEU A 54 2.55 -4.24 2.13
CA LEU A 54 3.08 -2.89 2.31
C LEU A 54 2.47 -1.91 1.31
N ILE A 55 2.32 -2.32 0.04
CA ILE A 55 1.62 -1.52 -0.97
C ILE A 55 0.16 -1.31 -0.55
N SER A 56 -0.51 -2.37 -0.10
CA SER A 56 -1.90 -2.30 0.37
C SER A 56 -2.03 -1.34 1.57
N LEU A 57 -1.12 -1.42 2.54
CA LEU A 57 -1.09 -0.54 3.71
C LEU A 57 -0.84 0.93 3.30
N ALA A 58 0.11 1.18 2.40
CA ALA A 58 0.40 2.52 1.92
C ALA A 58 -0.82 3.17 1.23
N ILE A 59 -1.60 2.38 0.49
CA ILE A 59 -2.81 2.86 -0.19
C ILE A 59 -4.01 2.94 0.76
N SER A 60 -4.03 2.15 1.84
CA SER A 60 -5.22 1.97 2.70
C SER A 60 -5.84 3.27 3.19
N LYS A 61 -5.02 4.19 3.74
CA LYS A 61 -5.49 5.48 4.27
C LYS A 61 -6.11 6.34 3.17
N TRP A 62 -5.45 6.44 2.02
CA TRP A 62 -5.94 7.22 0.88
C TRP A 62 -7.24 6.64 0.33
N MET A 63 -7.30 5.32 0.17
CA MET A 63 -8.47 4.61 -0.31
C MET A 63 -9.66 4.81 0.62
N ALA A 64 -9.47 4.66 1.94
CA ALA A 64 -10.52 4.84 2.94
C ALA A 64 -11.10 6.27 2.91
N LYS A 65 -10.23 7.30 2.84
CA LYS A 65 -10.69 8.70 2.73
C LYS A 65 -11.49 8.92 1.45
N LYS A 66 -10.99 8.42 0.32
CA LYS A 66 -11.64 8.61 -0.98
C LYS A 66 -12.96 7.86 -1.09
N SER A 67 -13.04 6.62 -0.59
CA SER A 67 -14.25 5.79 -0.68
C SER A 67 -15.36 6.26 0.23
N MET A 68 -15.03 6.80 1.41
CA MET A 68 -16.01 7.31 2.37
C MET A 68 -16.38 8.78 2.14
N GLY A 69 -15.76 9.45 1.16
CA GLY A 69 -16.01 10.86 0.88
C GLY A 69 -15.57 11.79 2.02
N VAL A 70 -14.53 11.40 2.77
CA VAL A 70 -14.04 12.16 3.93
C VAL A 70 -13.56 13.54 3.47
N GLN A 71 -14.02 14.58 4.17
CA GLN A 71 -13.51 15.95 4.04
C GLN A 71 -12.65 16.23 5.26
N VAL A 72 -11.35 16.38 5.06
CA VAL A 72 -10.41 16.65 6.15
C VAL A 72 -10.49 18.13 6.52
N ILE A 73 -10.64 18.42 7.80
CA ILE A 73 -10.68 19.77 8.36
C ILE A 73 -9.23 20.25 8.56
N GLU A 74 -8.70 20.98 7.57
CA GLU A 74 -7.37 21.61 7.69
C GLU A 74 -7.42 22.91 8.51
N THR A 75 -8.49 23.69 8.35
CA THR A 75 -8.74 24.91 9.12
C THR A 75 -10.22 24.98 9.46
N PRO A 76 -10.60 25.00 10.76
CA PRO A 76 -11.99 25.01 11.16
C PRO A 76 -12.68 26.30 10.71
N SER A 77 -13.81 26.15 10.04
CA SER A 77 -14.59 27.25 9.45
C SER A 77 -15.76 27.70 10.32
N ASN A 78 -16.15 26.89 11.31
CA ASN A 78 -17.28 27.13 12.20
C ASN A 78 -16.98 26.64 13.62
N SER A 79 -17.86 27.00 14.57
CA SER A 79 -17.70 26.67 15.99
C SER A 79 -17.72 25.16 16.27
N THR A 80 -18.47 24.38 15.49
CA THR A 80 -18.56 22.92 15.65
C THR A 80 -17.26 22.23 15.24
N GLU A 81 -16.69 22.60 14.09
CA GLU A 81 -15.39 22.09 13.64
C GLU A 81 -14.28 22.47 14.61
N PHE A 82 -14.29 23.72 15.09
CA PHE A 82 -13.31 24.17 16.08
C PHE A 82 -13.40 23.35 17.37
N TRP A 83 -14.61 23.16 17.90
CA TRP A 83 -14.83 22.32 19.07
C TRP A 83 -14.36 20.88 18.84
N LEU A 84 -14.65 20.30 17.67
CA LEU A 84 -14.26 18.94 17.34
C LEU A 84 -12.73 18.79 17.31
N VAL A 85 -12.05 19.68 16.58
CA VAL A 85 -10.57 19.67 16.45
C VAL A 85 -9.91 19.83 17.82
N GLU A 86 -10.36 20.77 18.65
CA GLU A 86 -9.76 20.99 19.98
C GLU A 86 -10.05 19.82 20.94
N THR A 87 -11.23 19.20 20.84
CA THR A 87 -11.58 18.01 21.62
C THR A 87 -10.69 16.82 21.25
N VAL A 88 -10.53 16.55 19.96
CA VAL A 88 -9.64 15.47 19.48
C VAL A 88 -8.20 15.73 19.88
N LYS A 89 -7.73 16.98 19.79
CA LYS A 89 -6.39 17.38 20.22
C LYS A 89 -6.15 17.13 21.70
N LYS A 90 -7.12 17.46 22.55
CA LYS A 90 -7.05 17.16 23.99
C LYS A 90 -6.94 15.66 24.23
N TYR A 91 -7.79 14.84 23.60
CA TYR A 91 -7.72 13.38 23.76
C TYR A 91 -6.44 12.77 23.21
N ALA A 92 -5.92 13.28 22.09
CA ALA A 92 -4.65 12.85 21.54
C ALA A 92 -3.48 13.15 22.49
N ALA A 93 -3.48 14.34 23.11
CA ALA A 93 -2.48 14.72 24.10
C ALA A 93 -2.57 13.86 25.37
N ASP A 94 -3.78 13.63 25.88
CA ASP A 94 -4.01 12.77 27.05
C ASP A 94 -3.58 11.31 26.80
N ALA A 95 -3.77 10.83 25.56
CA ALA A 95 -3.34 9.50 25.12
C ALA A 95 -1.86 9.42 24.70
N GLY A 96 -1.14 10.55 24.67
CA GLY A 96 0.27 10.62 24.28
C GLY A 96 0.54 10.27 22.81
N ILE A 97 -0.44 10.47 21.93
CA ILE A 97 -0.32 10.22 20.48
C ILE A 97 -0.27 11.53 19.68
N GLY A 98 0.28 11.46 18.47
CA GLY A 98 0.25 12.59 17.54
C GLY A 98 -1.18 12.97 17.14
N MET A 99 -1.38 14.25 16.81
CA MET A 99 -2.69 14.75 16.38
C MET A 99 -3.17 13.99 15.14
N PRO A 100 -4.31 13.28 15.20
CA PRO A 100 -4.86 12.62 14.03
C PRO A 100 -5.49 13.63 13.06
N GLU A 101 -5.68 13.21 11.81
CA GLU A 101 -6.52 13.95 10.86
C GLU A 101 -7.97 13.94 11.37
N VAL A 102 -8.64 15.10 11.29
CA VAL A 102 -10.03 15.32 11.72
C VAL A 102 -10.88 15.67 10.51
#